data_AF-A0A0F9H677-F1
#
_entry.id   AF-A0A0F9H677-F1
#
_cell.length_a   1.000
_cell.length_b   1.000
_cell.length_c   1.000
_cell.angle_alpha   90.00
_cell.angle_beta   90.00
_cell.angle_gamma   90.00
#
_symmetry.space_group_name_H-M   'P 1'
#
loop_
_entity.id
_entity.type
_entity.pdbx_description
1 polymer ?
#
loop_
_entity_poly.entity_id
_entity_poly.type
_entity_poly.pdbx_seq_one_letter_code
_entity_poly.pdbx_strand_id
1 'polypeptide(L)' 'MHRLKFKEINKEEFEIWNKKEELMGFLEYDEKWEQFVYLDPERKIKLAVDCLQQLLNFLKEL' A
#
# COMPACT_ATOMS: atom_id res chain seq x y z
N MET A 1 -6.99 4.08 15.04
CA MET A 1 -7.01 4.80 13.74
C MET A 1 -6.42 3.92 12.63
N HIS A 2 -6.97 2.76 12.23
CA HIS A 2 -6.15 1.82 11.41
C HIS A 2 -6.95 1.01 10.40
N ARG A 3 -7.56 1.63 9.38
CA ARG A 3 -8.01 0.85 8.21
C ARG A 3 -7.50 1.52 6.95
N LEU A 4 -6.72 0.78 6.17
CA LEU A 4 -6.30 1.19 4.85
C LEU A 4 -7.40 0.88 3.84
N LYS A 5 -7.51 1.70 2.81
CA LYS A 5 -8.28 1.43 1.60
C LYS A 5 -7.28 1.25 0.46
N PHE A 6 -7.42 0.20 -0.32
CA PHE A 6 -6.61 -0.07 -1.50
C PHE A 6 -7.48 0.22 -2.72
N LYS A 7 -6.98 1.04 -3.64
CA LYS A 7 -7.68 1.42 -4.86
C LYS A 7 -6.82 1.04 -6.05
N GLU A 8 -7.32 0.09 -6.84
CA GLU A 8 -6.65 -0.39 -8.05
C GLU A 8 -6.60 0.72 -9.10
N ILE A 9 -5.41 1.00 -9.62
CA ILE A 9 -5.22 1.82 -10.82
C ILE A 9 -5.15 0.88 -12.03
N ASN A 10 -4.35 -0.16 -11.91
CA ASN A 10 -4.19 -1.24 -12.87
C ASN A 10 -3.73 -2.52 -12.13
N LYS A 11 -3.48 -3.61 -12.86
CA LYS A 11 -3.09 -4.91 -12.27
C LYS A 11 -1.77 -4.87 -11.48
N GLU A 12 -0.93 -3.89 -11.74
CA GLU A 12 0.43 -3.78 -11.20
C GLU A 12 0.58 -2.57 -10.27
N GLU A 13 -0.46 -1.74 -10.10
CA GLU A 13 -0.39 -0.50 -9.35
C GLU A 13 -1.68 -0.21 -8.55
N PHE A 14 -1.49 0.09 -7.26
CA PHE A 14 -2.58 0.39 -6.33
C PHE A 14 -2.27 1.63 -5.48
N GLU A 15 -3.26 2.49 -5.29
CA GLU A 15 -3.18 3.58 -4.31
C GLU A 15 -3.61 3.09 -2.93
N ILE A 16 -2.91 3.56 -1.90
CA ILE A 16 -3.18 3.22 -0.51
C ILE A 16 -3.64 4.49 0.22
N TRP A 17 -4.86 4.45 0.74
CA TRP A 17 -5.50 5.59 1.39
C TRP A 17 -5.85 5.27 2.85
N ASN A 18 -5.83 6.26 3.72
CA ASN A 18 -6.32 6.10 5.09
C ASN A 18 -7.83 6.43 5.20
N LYS A 19 -8.39 6.28 6.41
CA LYS A 19 -9.83 6.58 6.66
C LYS A 19 -10.22 8.05 6.45
N LYS A 20 -9.27 8.97 6.51
CA LYS A 20 -9.48 10.41 6.28
C LYS A 20 -9.35 10.77 4.79
N GLU A 21 -9.20 9.77 3.93
CA GLU A 21 -8.97 9.97 2.48
C GLU A 21 -7.67 10.73 2.20
N GLU A 22 -6.68 10.55 3.07
CA GLU A 22 -5.32 11.00 2.81
C GLU A 22 -4.57 9.85 2.11
N LEU A 23 -3.91 10.19 1.00
CA LEU A 23 -3.05 9.26 0.27
C LEU A 23 -1.82 8.95 1.13
N MET A 24 -1.66 7.67 1.45
CA MET A 24 -0.54 7.17 2.24
C MET A 24 0.60 6.69 1.36
N GLY A 25 0.31 6.29 0.12
CA GLY A 25 1.34 5.86 -0.83
C GLY A 25 0.79 4.95 -1.89
N PHE A 26 1.71 4.25 -2.56
CA PHE A 26 1.42 3.38 -3.69
C PHE A 26 1.98 1.99 -3.44
N LEU A 27 1.37 1.00 -4.07
CA LEU A 27 1.88 -0.35 -4.20
C LEU A 27 2.14 -0.60 -5.68
N GLU A 28 3.37 -0.86 -6.06
CA GLU A 28 3.78 -1.06 -7.46
C GLU A 28 4.48 -2.42 -7.59
N TYR A 29 4.16 -3.17 -8.65
CA TYR A 29 4.86 -4.40 -8.97
C TYR A 29 6.23 -4.08 -9.60
N ASP A 30 7.31 -4.50 -8.94
CA ASP A 30 8.65 -4.36 -9.45
C ASP A 30 9.03 -5.64 -10.22
N GLU A 31 9.09 -5.54 -11.56
CA GLU A 31 9.44 -6.66 -12.45
C GLU A 31 10.85 -7.22 -12.18
N LYS A 32 11.80 -6.41 -11.71
CA LYS A 32 13.18 -6.87 -11.47
C LYS A 32 13.24 -7.84 -10.30
N TRP A 33 12.39 -7.63 -9.30
CA TRP A 33 12.35 -8.44 -8.08
C TRP A 33 11.13 -9.36 -8.00
N GLU A 34 10.25 -9.32 -9.01
CA GLU A 34 9.00 -10.08 -9.10
C GLU A 34 8.14 -9.95 -7.83
N GLN A 35 8.05 -8.72 -7.29
CA GLN A 35 7.34 -8.45 -6.04
C GLN A 35 6.70 -7.07 -6.03
N PHE A 36 5.60 -6.93 -5.29
CA PHE A 36 5.01 -5.63 -5.01
C PHE A 36 5.85 -4.86 -3.97
N VAL A 37 6.09 -3.58 -4.24
CA VAL A 37 6.85 -2.66 -3.41
C VAL A 37 5.94 -1.52 -2.96
N TYR A 38 6.01 -1.21 -1.68
CA TYR A 38 5.33 -0.04 -1.13
C TYR A 38 6.18 1.22 -1.33
N LEU A 39 5.61 2.23 -2.00
CA LEU A 39 6.22 3.51 -2.24
C LEU A 39 5.53 4.60 -1.41
N ASP A 40 6.31 5.19 -0.51
CA ASP A 40 5.92 6.36 0.25
C ASP A 40 6.35 7.65 -0.47
N PRO A 41 5.40 8.47 -0.98
CA PRO A 41 5.72 9.69 -1.72
C PRO A 41 6.45 10.73 -0.84
N GLU A 42 6.24 10.73 0.47
CA GLU A 42 6.88 11.69 1.38
C GLU A 42 8.15 11.14 2.04
N ARG A 43 8.45 9.84 1.88
CA ARG A 43 9.55 9.10 2.54
C ARG A 43 9.61 9.33 4.07
N LYS A 44 8.45 9.56 4.69
CA LYS A 44 8.29 9.97 6.10
C LYS A 44 7.22 9.18 6.84
N ILE A 45 6.46 8.33 6.17
CA ILE A 45 5.28 7.68 6.72
C ILE A 45 5.71 6.53 7.62
N LYS A 46 5.48 6.72 8.92
CA LYS A 46 5.51 5.66 9.91
C LYS A 46 4.15 4.97 9.91
N LEU A 47 4.01 3.90 9.11
CA LEU A 47 2.82 3.05 9.19
C LEU A 47 2.78 2.36 10.56
N ALA A 48 1.63 2.42 11.23
CA ALA A 48 1.39 1.62 12.42
C ALA A 48 1.45 0.12 12.06
N VAL A 49 1.78 -0.73 13.03
CA VAL A 49 1.90 -2.20 12.84
C VAL A 49 0.63 -2.80 12.21
N ASP A 50 -0.55 -2.36 12.66
CA ASP A 50 -1.84 -2.81 12.11
C ASP A 50 -2.02 -2.48 10.62
N CYS A 51 -1.43 -1.37 10.15
CA CYS A 51 -1.47 -0.98 8.74
C CYS A 51 -0.53 -1.86 7.91
N LEU A 52 0.66 -2.18 8.44
CA LEU A 52 1.59 -3.11 7.80
C LEU A 52 0.97 -4.51 7.67
N GLN A 53 0.26 -4.97 8.71
CA GLN A 53 -0.43 -6.26 8.68
C GLN A 53 -1.55 -6.29 7.63
N GLN A 54 -2.30 -5.20 7.48
CA GLN A 54 -3.33 -5.09 6.43
C GLN A 54 -2.74 -5.14 5.03
N LEU A 55 -1.64 -4.41 4.81
CA LEU A 55 -0.94 -4.43 3.53
C LEU A 55 -0.40 -5.83 3.21
N LEU A 56 0.21 -6.50 4.20
CA LEU A 56 0.66 -7.88 4.05
C LEU A 56 -0.49 -8.85 3.75
N ASN A 57 -1.65 -8.69 4.38
CA ASN A 57 -2.80 -9.55 4.11
C ASN A 57 -3.35 -9.32 2.69
N PHE A 58 -3.46 -8.06 2.28
CA PHE A 58 -3.88 -7.70 0.92
C PHE A 58 -2.94 -8.31 -0.14
N LEU A 59 -1.63 -8.21 0.07
CA LEU A 59 -0.62 -8.82 -0.82
C LEU A 59 -0.70 -10.34 -0.93
N LYS A 60 -1.24 -11.04 0.07
CA LYS A 60 -1.43 -12.49 0.03
C LYS A 60 -2.69 -12.92 -0.73
N GLU A 61 -3.60 -11.99 -0.97
CA GLU A 61 -4.88 -12.22 -1.66
C GLU A 61 -4.81 -11.86 -3.16
N LEU A 62 -3.82 -11.06 -3.57
CA LEU A 62 -3.48 -10.76 -4.97
C LEU A 62 -2.89 -11.99 -5.68
#